data_AF-A0A962SWW7-F1
#
_entry.id   AF-A0A962SWW7-F1
#
_cell.length_a   1.000
_cell.length_b   1.000
_cell.length_c   1.000
_cell.angle_alpha   90.00
_cell.angle_beta   90.00
_cell.angle_gamma   90.00
#
_symmetry.space_group_name_H-M   'P 1'
#
loop_
_entity.id
_entity.type
_entity.pdbx_description
1 polymer ?
#
loop_
_entity_poly.entity_id
_entity_poly.type
_entity_poly.pdbx_seq_one_letter_code
_entity_poly.pdbx_strand_id
1 'polypeptide(L)'
;MSVAWQKVTFDEAPLAIIDGDRGKNYPKQDEFSDTGHCLFLNTGNVTKSGFEFSHCQFITEQKDGLLRKGKLSREDVIMTTRGTIGNAAYFNGNVPY
;
A
#
# COMPACT_ATOMS: atom_id res chain seq x y z
N MET A 1 1.55 36.30 13.78
CA MET A 1 2.30 36.18 12.51
C MET A 1 1.69 35.03 11.73
N SER A 2 1.15 35.26 10.54
CA SER A 2 0.63 34.17 9.70
C SER A 2 1.80 33.44 9.07
N VAL A 3 1.93 32.14 9.34
CA VAL A 3 2.90 31.31 8.63
C VAL A 3 2.41 31.17 7.19
N ALA A 4 3.20 31.62 6.22
CA ALA A 4 2.88 31.43 4.81
C ALA A 4 3.12 29.96 4.43
N TRP A 5 2.17 29.37 3.69
CA TRP A 5 2.35 28.02 3.14
C TRP A 5 3.56 27.98 2.20
N GLN A 6 4.42 26.99 2.41
CA GLN A 6 5.56 26.73 1.54
C GLN A 6 5.19 25.68 0.50
N LYS A 7 5.54 25.93 -0.77
CA LYS A 7 5.44 24.94 -1.83
C LYS A 7 6.75 24.17 -1.89
N VAL A 8 6.70 22.87 -1.60
CA VAL A 8 7.85 21.95 -1.67
C VAL A 8 7.56 20.83 -2.66
N THR A 9 8.60 20.20 -3.19
CA THR A 9 8.45 18.94 -3.93
C THR A 9 8.23 17.77 -2.96
N PHE A 10 7.78 16.63 -3.48
CA PHE A 10 7.63 15.41 -2.67
C PHE A 10 8.96 14.89 -2.11
N ASP A 11 10.07 15.12 -2.82
CA ASP A 11 11.42 14.73 -2.39
C ASP A 11 11.93 15.59 -1.21
N GLU A 12 11.51 16.85 -1.13
CA GLU A 12 11.85 17.78 -0.06
C GLU A 12 10.86 17.75 1.12
N ALA A 13 9.72 17.07 0.94
CA ALA A 13 8.72 16.95 1.99
C ALA A 13 9.24 16.05 3.13
N PRO A 14 8.85 16.30 4.39
CA PRO A 14 9.29 15.52 5.54
C PRO A 14 8.55 14.16 5.63
N LEU A 15 8.60 13.38 4.56
CA LEU A 15 7.96 12.07 4.42
C LEU A 15 8.89 11.10 3.70
N ALA A 16 8.65 9.80 3.90
CA ALA A 16 9.31 8.75 3.14
C ALA A 16 8.39 8.32 1.98
N ILE A 17 8.96 8.17 0.79
CA ILE A 17 8.25 7.63 -0.38
C ILE A 17 8.74 6.21 -0.62
N ILE A 18 7.82 5.26 -0.54
CA ILE A 18 8.11 3.83 -0.69
C ILE A 18 7.27 3.26 -1.82
N ASP A 19 7.92 2.61 -2.77
CA ASP A 19 7.25 1.81 -3.79
C ASP A 19 6.93 0.40 -3.29
N GLY A 20 5.83 -0.16 -3.79
CA GLY A 20 5.54 -1.59 -3.66
C GLY A 20 6.68 -2.47 -4.15
N ASP A 21 6.90 -3.62 -3.51
CA ASP A 21 7.88 -4.59 -4.01
C ASP A 21 7.39 -5.18 -5.35
N ARG A 22 8.25 -5.16 -6.36
CA ARG A 22 8.03 -5.70 -7.72
C ARG A 22 9.26 -6.48 -8.19
N GLY A 23 10.10 -6.91 -7.26
CA GLY A 23 11.33 -7.62 -7.55
C GLY A 23 11.09 -9.10 -7.92
N LYS A 24 12.19 -9.87 -7.95
CA LYS A 24 12.19 -11.31 -8.25
C LYS A 24 11.24 -12.13 -7.36
N ASN A 25 10.99 -11.65 -6.14
CA ASN A 25 10.16 -12.33 -5.16
C ASN A 25 8.68 -11.90 -5.20
N TYR A 26 8.27 -11.08 -6.17
CA TYR A 26 6.86 -10.73 -6.34
C TYR A 26 6.00 -11.99 -6.43
N PRO A 27 4.85 -12.08 -5.73
CA PRO A 27 4.04 -13.29 -5.75
C PRO A 27 3.44 -13.55 -7.14
N LYS A 28 3.50 -14.81 -7.55
CA LYS A 28 2.85 -15.33 -8.75
C LYS A 28 1.38 -15.66 -8.45
N GLN A 29 0.60 -15.88 -9.51
CA GLN A 29 -0.84 -16.13 -9.41
C GLN A 29 -1.18 -17.30 -8.46
N ASP A 30 -0.39 -18.37 -8.48
CA ASP A 30 -0.53 -19.58 -7.67
C ASP A 30 -0.03 -19.43 -6.22
N GLU A 31 0.61 -18.31 -5.89
CA GLU A 31 1.08 -17.96 -4.54
C GLU A 31 0.08 -17.07 -3.78
N PHE A 32 -1.04 -16.71 -4.42
CA PHE A 32 -2.15 -15.99 -3.80
C PHE A 32 -3.27 -16.94 -3.37
N SER A 33 -3.94 -16.60 -2.27
CA SER A 33 -5.06 -17.35 -1.70
C SER A 33 -6.11 -16.38 -1.13
N ASP A 34 -7.37 -16.81 -1.00
CA ASP A 34 -8.43 -16.03 -0.36
C ASP A 34 -8.24 -15.92 1.17
N THR A 35 -7.34 -16.73 1.74
CA THR A 35 -6.94 -16.70 3.16
C THR A 35 -5.43 -16.86 3.28
N GLY A 36 -4.83 -16.30 4.32
CA GLY A 36 -3.38 -16.43 4.53
C GLY A 36 -2.87 -15.56 5.67
N HIS A 37 -1.57 -15.32 5.68
CA HIS A 37 -0.89 -14.60 6.76
C HIS A 37 -0.94 -13.08 6.55
N CYS A 38 -0.51 -12.60 5.38
CA CYS A 38 -0.41 -11.17 5.07
C CYS A 38 -1.35 -10.82 3.93
N LEU A 39 -2.19 -9.80 4.11
CA LEU A 39 -3.03 -9.25 3.05
C LEU A 39 -2.13 -8.58 2.00
N PHE A 40 -2.24 -9.02 0.75
CA PHE A 40 -1.52 -8.43 -0.36
C PHE A 40 -2.43 -7.46 -1.12
N LEU A 41 -2.21 -6.17 -0.90
CA LEU A 41 -3.00 -5.11 -1.52
C LEU A 41 -2.71 -4.99 -3.02
N ASN A 42 -3.78 -4.85 -3.81
CA ASN A 42 -3.72 -4.49 -5.22
C ASN A 42 -4.56 -3.22 -5.50
N THR A 43 -4.62 -2.79 -6.76
CA THR A 43 -5.36 -1.57 -7.15
C THR A 43 -6.86 -1.63 -6.86
N GLY A 44 -7.44 -2.83 -6.78
CA GLY A 44 -8.84 -3.03 -6.40
C GLY A 44 -9.11 -2.76 -4.92
N ASN A 45 -8.09 -2.88 -4.06
CA ASN A 45 -8.22 -2.59 -2.63
C ASN A 45 -8.07 -1.11 -2.29
N VAL A 46 -7.63 -0.28 -3.24
CA VAL A 46 -7.44 1.18 -3.04
C VAL A 46 -8.34 1.92 -4.02
N THR A 47 -9.43 2.47 -3.50
CA THR A 47 -10.49 3.12 -4.28
C THR A 47 -10.55 4.63 -4.03
N LYS A 48 -11.41 5.34 -4.76
CA LYS A 48 -11.68 6.77 -4.50
C LYS A 48 -12.30 7.03 -3.11
N SER A 49 -12.89 6.00 -2.51
CA SER A 49 -13.55 6.08 -1.20
C SER A 49 -12.67 5.53 -0.07
N GLY A 50 -11.41 5.19 -0.35
CA GLY A 50 -10.49 4.55 0.59
C GLY A 50 -10.33 3.05 0.33
N PHE A 51 -10.06 2.29 1.39
CA PHE A 51 -9.82 0.86 1.28
C PHE A 51 -11.09 0.05 1.00
N GLU A 52 -10.96 -1.00 0.18
CA GLU A 52 -12.02 -1.96 -0.16
C GLU A 52 -11.50 -3.39 0.04
N PHE A 53 -12.26 -4.21 0.78
CA PHE A 53 -11.83 -5.52 1.26
C PHE A 53 -12.83 -6.65 0.96
N SER A 54 -13.83 -6.41 0.11
CA SER A 54 -14.73 -7.45 -0.39
C SER A 54 -13.99 -8.57 -1.13
N HIS A 55 -12.86 -8.26 -1.75
CA HIS A 55 -12.00 -9.21 -2.46
C HIS A 55 -10.56 -9.01 -2.01
N CYS A 56 -10.08 -9.95 -1.21
CA CYS A 56 -8.74 -9.94 -0.64
C CYS A 56 -7.92 -11.09 -1.19
N GLN A 57 -6.65 -10.83 -1.45
CA GLN A 57 -5.66 -11.86 -1.76
C GLN A 57 -4.61 -11.84 -0.67
N PHE A 58 -4.24 -13.01 -0.19
CA PHE A 58 -3.25 -13.18 0.86
C PHE A 58 -2.05 -13.96 0.35
N ILE A 59 -0.92 -13.73 1.00
CA ILE A 59 0.30 -14.51 0.83
C ILE A 59 0.68 -15.21 2.14
N THR A 60 1.49 -16.25 2.04
CA THR A 60 2.02 -16.97 3.20
C THR A 60 3.06 -16.14 3.95
N GLU A 61 3.31 -16.47 5.22
CA GLU A 61 4.36 -15.84 6.04
C GLU A 61 5.74 -15.98 5.38
N GLN A 62 6.05 -17.17 4.84
CA GLN A 62 7.28 -17.40 4.10
C GLN A 62 7.41 -16.44 2.91
N LYS A 63 6.33 -16.23 2.17
CA LYS A 63 6.35 -15.33 1.00
C LYS A 63 6.48 -13.87 1.42
N ASP A 64 5.78 -13.45 2.47
CA ASP A 64 5.89 -12.09 3.03
C ASP A 64 7.32 -11.79 3.52
N GLY A 65 7.99 -12.78 4.12
CA GLY A 65 9.39 -12.67 4.55
C GLY A 65 10.39 -12.50 3.40
N LEU A 66 10.02 -12.86 2.16
CA LEU A 66 10.86 -12.67 0.97
C LEU A 66 10.73 -11.26 0.35
N LEU A 67 9.69 -10.51 0.72
CA LEU A 67 9.45 -9.14 0.26
C LEU A 67 10.23 -8.16 1.14
N ARG A 68 10.89 -7.18 0.51
CA ARG A 68 11.84 -6.28 1.21
C ARG A 68 11.34 -4.86 1.38
N LYS A 69 10.26 -4.48 0.69
CA LYS A 69 9.68 -3.12 0.73
C LYS A 69 8.18 -3.15 0.48
N GLY A 70 7.53 -1.99 0.58
CA GLY A 70 6.11 -1.84 0.24
C GLY A 70 5.16 -2.46 1.28
N LYS A 71 5.61 -2.61 2.53
CA LYS A 71 4.75 -2.99 3.66
C LYS A 71 4.22 -1.71 4.29
N LEU A 72 2.91 -1.62 4.45
CA LEU A 72 2.28 -0.48 5.09
C LEU A 72 2.53 -0.50 6.60
N SER A 73 2.78 0.67 7.16
CA SER A 73 2.72 0.95 8.59
C SER A 73 1.49 1.80 8.87
N ARG A 74 0.90 1.64 10.06
CA ARG A 74 -0.22 2.52 10.46
C ARG A 74 0.21 3.97 10.31
N GLU A 75 -0.74 4.79 9.87
CA GLU A 75 -0.58 6.20 9.51
C GLU A 75 0.00 6.46 8.11
N ASP A 76 0.32 5.43 7.33
CA ASP A 76 0.71 5.59 5.93
C ASP A 76 -0.44 6.06 5.05
N VAL A 77 -0.11 6.82 4.00
CA VAL A 77 -1.00 7.09 2.87
C VAL A 77 -0.51 6.31 1.66
N ILE A 78 -1.37 5.44 1.13
CA ILE A 78 -1.10 4.70 -0.10
C ILE A 78 -1.72 5.42 -1.29
N MET A 79 -1.04 5.42 -2.44
CA MET A 79 -1.54 5.94 -3.71
C MET A 79 -1.24 4.96 -4.84
N THR A 80 -2.20 4.76 -5.74
CA THR A 80 -2.00 3.92 -6.93
C THR A 80 -1.32 4.71 -8.05
N THR A 81 -0.17 4.22 -8.51
CA THR A 81 0.64 4.84 -9.57
C THR A 81 0.55 4.10 -10.91
N ARG A 82 -0.13 2.95 -10.95
CA ARG A 82 -0.35 2.12 -12.15
C ARG A 82 -1.77 1.52 -12.11
N GLY A 83 -2.30 1.11 -13.27
CA GLY A 83 -3.68 0.64 -13.37
C GLY A 83 -4.66 1.79 -13.19
N THR A 84 -5.53 1.72 -12.18
CA THR A 84 -6.38 2.86 -11.79
C THR A 84 -5.53 3.88 -11.04
N ILE A 85 -5.06 4.92 -11.72
CA ILE A 85 -4.11 5.90 -11.17
C ILE A 85 -4.80 6.94 -10.30
N GLY A 86 -4.16 7.31 -9.19
CA GLY A 86 -4.55 8.45 -8.37
C GLY A 86 -5.56 8.15 -7.26
N ASN A 87 -5.99 6.89 -7.12
CA ASN A 87 -6.72 6.50 -5.92
C ASN A 87 -5.76 6.54 -4.73
N ALA A 88 -6.24 7.03 -3.60
CA ALA A 88 -5.47 7.11 -2.38
C ALA A 88 -6.30 6.66 -1.18
N ALA A 89 -5.64 6.06 -0.21
CA ALA A 89 -6.25 5.63 1.04
C ALA A 89 -5.30 5.87 2.21
N TYR A 90 -5.87 6.14 3.39
CA TYR A 90 -5.13 6.38 4.61
C TYR A 90 -5.27 5.18 5.54
N PHE A 91 -4.13 4.58 5.91
CA PHE A 91 -4.06 3.35 6.69
C PHE A 91 -4.09 3.66 8.20
N ASN A 92 -5.24 4.11 8.66
CA ASN A 92 -5.49 4.42 10.07
C ASN A 92 -5.89 3.19 10.89
N GLY A 93 -6.09 3.37 12.20
CA GLY A 93 -6.47 2.31 13.13
C GLY A 93 -7.84 1.66 12.91
N ASN A 94 -8.72 2.21 12.07
CA ASN A 94 -10.02 1.61 11.75
C ASN A 94 -9.94 0.56 10.64
N VAL A 95 -8.81 0.46 9.94
CA VAL A 95 -8.60 -0.57 8.91
C VAL A 95 -8.36 -1.93 9.60
N PRO A 96 -9.14 -2.98 9.29
CA PRO A 96 -9.18 -4.22 10.08
C PRO A 96 -8.03 -5.21 9.80
N TYR A 97 -6.97 -4.78 9.12
CA TYR A 97 -5.81 -5.60 8.72
C TYR A 97 -4.51 -5.03 9.27
#